data_AF-A0A3F2RLB3-F1
#
_entry.id   AF-A0A3F2RLB3-F1
#
_cell.length_a   1.000
_cell.length_b   1.000
_cell.length_c   1.000
_cell.angle_alpha   90.00
_cell.angle_beta   90.00
_cell.angle_gamma   90.00
#
_symmetry.space_group_name_H-M   'P 1'
#
loop_
_entity.id
_entity.type
_entity.pdbx_description
1 polymer ?
#
loop_
_entity_poly.entity_id
_entity_poly.type
_entity_poly.pdbx_seq_one_letter_code
_entity_poly.pdbx_strand_id
1 'polypeptide(L)'
;MPLSSPLIAGYAGTDTIRKSPLVVNNLGDSTEPRAGTIFLESDSNSSFTQCPAAKQGEGANIYTDTYLRWIFDALKNKTAYNITLLNEVELVVPVVDCTFAAISGGGAAIARVNYLVRFKNETDRMLILPASISIQDYYISDQYESGSTLLLTFSVIETTTAESVSHYYALALDYPYEYTPDFEVCTFIEHTEEGFWSFVTIPSDSFLRPPKPVLTARQLGFYLDKETSQVNQINLHWDLADDAMSALTYWTWHGDSVIRDNWAWVHIIHLLFAVDVIFQLCLLLFLVYRSVMQNRFWIGDAFASISNTLLYRGIYVIISNHINGYCTFTEFSLALADSIGGNSIVMYRPEMAHADMLTIYLNLVSVLSYVLRERVDPIFAMVCFEVGFNNRESLAQVIPSLQKKLVEYSNVESTYGRVEVSDFLAKLSPMRLWTVHPVGSQDKDNNSVSRSSSSGIFRKDSEPRELMQFETATGSVLKNRFGIISTYNNYSIVNGQRFTSGDAIYCNGFVVANDKFVIATEDLMSLIAMKITRARFVNIYVYTLKNGTDVNQTARLVYPQTISWHDLAKLGVNHLG
;
A
#
# COMPACT_ATOMS: atom_id res chain seq x y z
N MET A 1 16.34 6.88 -1.81
CA MET A 1 17.32 5.89 -2.34
C MET A 1 18.53 6.63 -2.90
N PRO A 2 19.70 6.59 -2.24
CA PRO A 2 20.91 7.23 -2.76
C PRO A 2 21.51 6.39 -3.89
N LEU A 3 21.63 6.97 -5.07
CA LEU A 3 22.45 6.43 -6.15
C LEU A 3 23.76 7.21 -6.23
N SER A 4 24.85 6.55 -6.61
CA SER A 4 26.18 7.18 -6.68
C SER A 4 26.92 6.86 -7.96
N SER A 5 27.64 7.85 -8.48
CA SER A 5 28.64 7.80 -9.55
C SER A 5 30.01 8.14 -8.96
N PRO A 6 30.66 7.21 -8.24
CA PRO A 6 31.88 7.50 -7.49
C PRO A 6 33.12 7.76 -8.36
N LEU A 7 33.20 7.18 -9.56
CA LEU A 7 34.41 7.29 -10.39
C LEU A 7 34.57 8.71 -10.92
N ILE A 8 33.50 9.33 -11.42
CA ILE A 8 33.61 10.66 -12.05
C ILE A 8 34.23 11.70 -11.10
N ALA A 9 33.94 11.60 -9.80
CA ALA A 9 34.50 12.47 -8.78
C ALA A 9 36.03 12.34 -8.67
N GLY A 10 36.56 11.11 -8.70
CA GLY A 10 38.00 10.86 -8.74
C GLY A 10 38.66 11.38 -10.02
N TYR A 11 38.00 11.18 -11.16
CA TYR A 11 38.48 11.66 -12.46
C TYR A 11 38.40 13.18 -12.62
N ALA A 12 37.48 13.85 -11.93
CA ALA A 12 37.39 15.31 -11.89
C ALA A 12 38.52 15.93 -11.04
N GLY A 13 39.12 15.17 -10.13
CA GLY A 13 40.26 15.61 -9.33
C GLY A 13 39.88 16.59 -8.21
N THR A 14 40.89 17.29 -7.65
CA THR A 14 40.75 18.15 -6.45
C THR A 14 41.03 19.63 -6.71
N ASP A 15 41.08 20.05 -7.98
CA ASP A 15 41.38 21.42 -8.41
C ASP A 15 40.45 21.77 -9.60
N THR A 16 40.85 22.66 -10.49
CA THR A 16 40.12 22.98 -11.71
C THR A 16 39.97 21.78 -12.64
N ILE A 17 38.84 21.72 -13.35
CA ILE A 17 38.56 20.64 -14.32
C ILE A 17 39.65 20.51 -15.38
N ARG A 18 40.28 21.62 -15.78
CA ARG A 18 41.40 21.60 -16.75
C ARG A 18 42.57 20.75 -16.29
N LYS A 19 42.88 20.73 -14.98
CA LYS A 19 43.98 19.97 -14.38
C LYS A 19 43.55 18.56 -13.94
N SER A 20 42.28 18.20 -14.14
CA SER A 20 41.73 16.93 -13.71
C SER A 20 42.44 15.74 -14.38
N PRO A 21 42.52 14.58 -13.71
CA PRO A 21 42.97 13.33 -14.33
C PRO A 21 42.24 13.02 -15.65
N LEU A 22 40.94 13.33 -15.72
CA LEU A 22 40.13 13.17 -16.93
C LEU A 22 40.73 13.90 -18.14
N VAL A 23 41.17 15.15 -17.97
CA VAL A 23 41.74 15.95 -19.06
C VAL A 23 43.22 15.60 -19.28
N VAL A 24 44.01 15.57 -18.22
CA VAL A 24 45.47 15.39 -18.34
C VAL A 24 45.84 13.97 -18.76
N ASN A 25 45.22 12.95 -18.14
CA ASN A 25 45.60 11.55 -18.36
C ASN A 25 44.74 10.92 -19.45
N ASN A 26 43.41 10.98 -19.36
CA ASN A 26 42.53 10.25 -20.29
C ASN A 26 42.44 10.94 -21.67
N LEU A 27 42.48 12.27 -21.70
CA LEU A 27 42.52 13.03 -22.95
C LEU A 27 43.95 13.37 -23.40
N GLY A 28 44.99 12.98 -22.66
CA GLY A 28 46.37 13.28 -23.02
C GLY A 28 46.63 14.79 -23.09
N ASP A 29 46.11 15.52 -22.10
CA ASP A 29 46.24 16.98 -21.95
C ASP A 29 45.64 17.82 -23.10
N SER A 30 44.79 17.21 -23.92
CA SER A 30 44.09 17.86 -25.02
C SER A 30 42.69 18.31 -24.59
N THR A 31 42.31 19.52 -25.01
CA THR A 31 40.95 20.05 -24.81
C THR A 31 40.11 20.02 -26.08
N GLU A 32 40.63 19.47 -27.19
CA GLU A 32 39.90 19.46 -28.46
C GLU A 32 38.67 18.53 -28.41
N PRO A 33 37.54 18.91 -29.03
CA PRO A 33 36.39 18.03 -29.18
C PRO A 33 36.76 16.69 -29.82
N ARG A 34 36.29 15.60 -29.22
CA ARG A 34 36.55 14.25 -29.70
C ARG A 34 35.27 13.58 -30.12
N ALA A 35 35.35 12.61 -31.03
CA ALA A 35 34.25 11.68 -31.28
C ALA A 35 34.23 10.58 -30.21
N GLY A 36 33.06 10.00 -29.96
CA GLY A 36 32.89 8.95 -28.96
C GLY A 36 32.58 9.47 -27.56
N THR A 37 32.31 8.52 -26.66
CA THR A 37 31.97 8.71 -25.25
C THR A 37 32.98 7.98 -24.39
N ILE A 38 33.42 8.60 -23.29
CA ILE A 38 34.33 7.96 -22.32
C ILE A 38 33.49 7.20 -21.29
N PHE A 39 33.81 5.92 -21.11
CA PHE A 39 33.26 5.05 -20.09
C PHE A 39 34.31 4.83 -19.00
N LEU A 40 34.01 5.27 -17.78
CA LEU A 40 34.87 5.07 -16.61
C LEU A 40 34.55 3.69 -16.04
N GLU A 41 35.52 2.76 -16.10
CA GLU A 41 35.32 1.37 -15.67
C GLU A 41 35.88 1.11 -14.27
N SER A 42 36.91 1.85 -13.87
CA SER A 42 37.51 1.84 -12.53
C SER A 42 38.30 3.14 -12.30
N ASP A 43 38.85 3.33 -11.10
CA ASP A 43 39.62 4.52 -10.70
C ASP A 43 40.80 4.85 -11.63
N SER A 44 41.29 3.88 -12.41
CA SER A 44 42.44 4.05 -13.32
C SER A 44 42.21 3.54 -14.74
N ASN A 45 41.04 2.97 -15.05
CA ASN A 45 40.73 2.44 -16.38
C ASN A 45 39.50 3.12 -16.98
N SER A 46 39.64 3.55 -18.23
CA SER A 46 38.56 4.10 -19.03
C SER A 46 38.61 3.58 -20.46
N SER A 47 37.46 3.50 -21.12
CA SER A 47 37.33 3.01 -22.49
C SER A 47 36.44 3.92 -23.32
N PHE A 48 36.64 3.93 -24.64
CA PHE A 48 35.67 4.49 -25.59
C PHE A 48 34.63 3.45 -26.06
N THR A 49 34.77 2.21 -25.59
CA THR A 49 33.79 1.14 -25.81
C THR A 49 32.81 1.11 -24.66
N GLN A 50 31.51 1.00 -24.95
CA GLN A 50 30.47 0.84 -23.93
C GLN A 50 30.80 -0.30 -22.97
N CYS A 51 30.75 0.00 -21.67
CA CYS A 51 30.94 -1.00 -20.63
C CYS A 51 29.78 -2.02 -20.60
N PRO A 52 30.01 -3.23 -20.06
CA PRO A 52 29.00 -4.29 -20.04
C PRO A 52 27.65 -3.86 -19.44
N ALA A 53 27.67 -3.09 -18.35
CA ALA A 53 26.46 -2.57 -17.71
C ALA A 53 25.63 -1.70 -18.67
N ALA A 54 26.30 -0.79 -19.41
CA ALA A 54 25.66 0.07 -20.39
C ALA A 54 25.25 -0.67 -21.67
N LYS A 55 25.83 -1.83 -21.97
CA LYS A 55 25.51 -2.59 -23.20
C LYS A 55 24.38 -3.60 -23.02
N GLN A 56 24.22 -4.15 -21.83
CA GLN A 56 23.31 -5.27 -21.56
C GLN A 56 21.94 -4.82 -21.00
N GLY A 57 21.79 -3.55 -20.62
CA GLY A 57 20.54 -3.01 -20.08
C GLY A 57 19.55 -2.52 -21.13
N GLU A 58 18.29 -2.35 -20.73
CA GLU A 58 17.22 -1.77 -21.57
C GLU A 58 17.55 -0.33 -22.02
N GLY A 59 18.34 0.40 -21.23
CA GLY A 59 18.83 1.73 -21.55
C GLY A 59 20.08 1.76 -22.44
N ALA A 60 20.47 0.65 -23.09
CA ALA A 60 21.77 0.59 -23.78
C ALA A 60 21.96 1.63 -24.89
N ASN A 61 20.87 1.96 -25.59
CA ASN A 61 20.89 2.96 -26.64
C ASN A 61 20.99 4.40 -26.12
N ILE A 62 20.67 4.63 -24.84
CA ILE A 62 20.79 5.95 -24.18
C ILE A 62 22.28 6.33 -24.07
N TYR A 63 23.13 5.40 -23.68
CA TYR A 63 24.56 5.66 -23.48
C TYR A 63 25.39 5.55 -24.76
N THR A 64 24.78 5.78 -25.92
CA THR A 64 25.50 5.83 -27.21
C THR A 64 26.00 7.24 -27.47
N ASP A 65 27.16 7.36 -28.12
CA ASP A 65 27.73 8.68 -28.46
C ASP A 65 26.76 9.55 -29.26
N THR A 66 26.07 8.94 -30.21
CA THR A 66 25.07 9.61 -31.05
C THR A 66 23.94 10.19 -30.19
N TYR A 67 23.37 9.42 -29.27
CA TYR A 67 22.24 9.88 -28.46
C TYR A 67 22.67 10.92 -27.42
N LEU A 68 23.77 10.70 -26.70
CA LEU A 68 24.24 11.62 -25.66
C LEU A 68 24.59 12.99 -26.23
N ARG A 69 25.21 13.05 -27.40
CA ARG A 69 25.49 14.30 -28.11
C ARG A 69 24.22 14.96 -28.64
N TRP A 70 23.31 14.17 -29.22
CA TRP A 70 22.04 14.68 -29.71
C TRP A 70 21.19 15.33 -28.61
N ILE A 71 21.13 14.74 -27.41
CA ILE A 71 20.47 15.35 -26.25
C ILE A 71 21.16 16.66 -25.84
N PHE A 72 22.50 16.68 -25.78
CA PHE A 72 23.24 17.90 -25.47
C PHE A 72 22.99 19.01 -26.48
N ASP A 73 23.00 18.69 -27.78
CA ASP A 73 22.74 19.63 -28.86
C ASP A 73 21.30 20.15 -28.82
N ALA A 74 20.32 19.27 -28.55
CA ALA A 74 18.93 19.67 -28.37
C ALA A 74 18.77 20.61 -27.18
N LEU A 75 19.36 20.26 -26.02
CA LEU A 75 19.37 21.11 -24.83
C LEU A 75 19.95 22.49 -25.16
N LYS A 76 21.15 22.54 -25.73
CA LYS A 76 21.82 23.79 -26.12
C LYS A 76 20.98 24.62 -27.08
N ASN A 77 20.55 24.05 -28.20
CA ASN A 77 19.83 24.78 -29.24
C ASN A 77 18.50 25.34 -28.73
N LYS A 78 17.84 24.62 -27.82
CA LYS A 78 16.53 24.99 -27.32
C LYS A 78 16.58 25.90 -26.12
N THR A 79 17.59 25.84 -25.25
CA THR A 79 17.63 26.58 -23.98
C THR A 79 18.56 27.79 -23.95
N ALA A 80 19.42 27.97 -24.97
CA ALA A 80 20.43 29.02 -24.94
C ALA A 80 19.90 30.47 -25.03
N TYR A 81 18.59 30.67 -25.23
CA TYR A 81 17.94 31.98 -25.09
C TYR A 81 17.93 32.48 -23.64
N ASN A 82 18.03 31.58 -22.67
CA ASN A 82 18.07 31.91 -21.23
C ASN A 82 19.36 31.40 -20.57
N ILE A 83 19.81 30.19 -20.90
CA ILE A 83 21.07 29.62 -20.41
C ILE A 83 22.21 30.00 -21.36
N THR A 84 22.67 31.25 -21.28
CA THR A 84 23.65 31.81 -22.21
C THR A 84 24.99 31.06 -22.23
N LEU A 85 25.35 30.42 -21.12
CA LEU A 85 26.54 29.57 -21.00
C LEU A 85 26.64 28.54 -22.15
N LEU A 86 25.53 27.91 -22.53
CA LEU A 86 25.51 26.87 -23.57
C LEU A 86 25.87 27.41 -24.97
N ASN A 87 25.73 28.72 -25.22
CA ASN A 87 26.21 29.36 -26.44
C ASN A 87 27.71 29.62 -26.42
N GLU A 88 28.30 29.83 -25.26
CA GLU A 88 29.72 30.16 -25.08
C GLU A 88 30.61 28.91 -25.07
N VAL A 89 30.03 27.75 -24.76
CA VAL A 89 30.75 26.48 -24.67
C VAL A 89 30.50 25.54 -25.86
N GLU A 90 31.42 24.61 -26.04
CA GLU A 90 31.29 23.46 -26.94
C GLU A 90 31.59 22.15 -26.20
N LEU A 91 30.94 21.07 -26.63
CA LEU A 91 31.10 19.75 -26.04
C LEU A 91 32.44 19.14 -26.44
N VAL A 92 33.28 18.83 -25.45
CA VAL A 92 34.52 18.10 -25.65
C VAL A 92 34.21 16.61 -25.80
N VAL A 93 33.59 16.01 -24.79
CA VAL A 93 33.23 14.59 -24.76
C VAL A 93 32.16 14.29 -23.69
N PRO A 94 31.17 13.42 -23.97
CA PRO A 94 30.34 12.83 -22.92
C PRO A 94 31.13 11.81 -22.08
N VAL A 95 30.90 11.80 -20.77
CA VAL A 95 31.55 10.87 -19.83
C VAL A 95 30.50 10.14 -19.01
N VAL A 96 30.57 8.81 -19.02
CA VAL A 96 29.65 7.90 -18.34
C VAL A 96 30.42 7.13 -17.27
N ASP A 97 29.90 7.15 -16.04
CA ASP A 97 30.43 6.35 -14.94
C ASP A 97 29.77 4.97 -14.95
N CYS A 98 30.52 3.92 -15.29
CA CYS A 98 29.96 2.57 -15.42
C CYS A 98 29.62 1.89 -14.10
N THR A 99 30.03 2.48 -12.97
CA THR A 99 29.65 1.98 -11.64
C THR A 99 28.30 2.52 -11.18
N PHE A 100 27.70 3.44 -11.94
CA PHE A 100 26.40 4.01 -11.63
C PHE A 100 25.28 2.96 -11.74
N ALA A 101 24.70 2.58 -10.59
CA ALA A 101 23.76 1.46 -10.49
C ALA A 101 22.49 1.60 -11.37
N ALA A 102 22.07 2.82 -11.71
CA ALA A 102 20.90 3.01 -12.56
C ALA A 102 21.16 2.75 -14.05
N ILE A 103 22.41 2.56 -14.50
CA ILE A 103 22.70 2.12 -15.86
C ILE A 103 22.06 0.76 -16.13
N SER A 104 22.13 -0.16 -15.16
CA SER A 104 21.48 -1.46 -15.23
C SER A 104 20.09 -1.47 -14.59
N GLY A 105 19.89 -0.75 -13.47
CA GLY A 105 18.66 -0.80 -12.67
C GLY A 105 17.59 0.22 -13.02
N GLY A 106 17.95 1.34 -13.65
CA GLY A 106 17.02 2.44 -13.99
C GLY A 106 16.18 2.19 -15.25
N GLY A 107 16.48 1.12 -15.99
CA GLY A 107 15.86 0.82 -17.27
C GLY A 107 16.07 1.95 -18.29
N ALA A 108 15.12 2.09 -19.21
CA ALA A 108 15.12 3.17 -20.20
C ALA A 108 14.48 4.48 -19.70
N ALA A 109 14.12 4.60 -18.41
CA ALA A 109 13.39 5.76 -17.89
C ALA A 109 14.29 6.86 -17.31
N ILE A 110 15.49 6.52 -16.86
CA ILE A 110 16.40 7.45 -16.21
C ILE A 110 17.82 7.28 -16.72
N ALA A 111 18.60 8.37 -16.74
CA ALA A 111 20.00 8.34 -17.13
C ALA A 111 20.79 9.44 -16.44
N ARG A 112 22.11 9.22 -16.31
CA ARG A 112 23.03 10.24 -15.81
C ARG A 112 24.29 10.24 -16.66
N VAL A 113 24.70 11.43 -17.10
CA VAL A 113 25.85 11.65 -17.97
C VAL A 113 26.57 12.91 -17.54
N ASN A 114 27.89 12.93 -17.66
CA ASN A 114 28.70 14.10 -17.37
C ASN A 114 29.23 14.68 -18.67
N TYR A 115 28.80 15.88 -19.05
CA TYR A 115 29.28 16.54 -20.26
C TYR A 115 30.52 17.37 -19.94
N LEU A 116 31.67 16.96 -20.47
CA LEU A 116 32.88 17.78 -20.41
C LEU A 116 32.82 18.81 -21.53
N VAL A 117 32.84 20.08 -21.18
CA VAL A 117 32.73 21.20 -22.12
C VAL A 117 33.89 22.17 -21.94
N ARG A 118 34.15 22.99 -22.96
CA ARG A 118 35.13 24.09 -22.89
C ARG A 118 34.55 25.38 -23.46
N PHE A 119 35.08 26.51 -23.03
CA PHE A 119 34.76 27.79 -23.66
C PHE A 119 35.36 27.87 -25.06
N LYS A 120 34.59 28.37 -26.03
CA LYS A 120 35.03 28.51 -27.43
C LYS A 120 36.16 29.54 -27.59
N ASN A 121 36.14 30.60 -26.77
CA ASN A 121 37.11 31.69 -26.82
C ASN A 121 38.34 31.45 -25.92
N GLU A 122 38.23 30.52 -24.96
CA GLU A 122 39.29 30.21 -24.00
C GLU A 122 39.32 28.70 -23.77
N THR A 123 40.04 27.98 -24.64
CA THR A 123 39.97 26.52 -24.73
C THR A 123 40.57 25.78 -23.54
N ASP A 124 41.32 26.46 -22.68
CA ASP A 124 41.83 25.91 -21.41
C ASP A 124 40.82 26.03 -20.27
N ARG A 125 39.78 26.85 -20.42
CA ARG A 125 38.73 26.98 -19.44
C ARG A 125 37.68 25.89 -19.68
N MET A 126 37.71 24.87 -18.82
CA MET A 126 36.93 23.64 -18.96
C MET A 126 35.90 23.54 -17.83
N LEU A 127 34.74 22.97 -18.13
CA LEU A 127 33.67 22.71 -17.16
C LEU A 127 33.21 21.26 -17.29
N ILE A 128 32.75 20.67 -16.18
CA ILE A 128 31.94 19.44 -16.19
C ILE A 128 30.50 19.82 -15.87
N LEU A 129 29.57 19.33 -16.69
CA LEU A 129 28.14 19.45 -16.48
C LEU A 129 27.56 18.08 -16.13
N PRO A 130 27.49 17.70 -14.83
CA PRO A 130 26.75 16.50 -14.43
C PRO A 130 25.27 16.71 -14.73
N ALA A 131 24.72 15.91 -15.64
CA ALA A 131 23.33 15.96 -16.08
C ALA A 131 22.58 14.71 -15.62
N SER A 132 21.51 14.92 -14.85
CA SER A 132 20.54 13.91 -14.46
C SER A 132 19.29 14.03 -15.32
N ILE A 133 18.86 12.92 -15.90
CA ILE A 133 17.79 12.84 -16.89
C ILE A 133 16.74 11.83 -16.43
N SER A 134 15.47 12.20 -16.49
CA SER A 134 14.35 11.31 -16.16
C SER A 134 13.17 11.56 -17.10
N ILE A 135 12.57 10.48 -17.62
CA ILE A 135 11.20 10.52 -18.12
C ILE A 135 10.26 10.50 -16.90
N GLN A 136 9.30 11.40 -16.88
CA GLN A 136 8.37 11.62 -15.77
C GLN A 136 6.97 11.86 -16.30
N ASP A 137 5.97 11.65 -15.45
CA ASP A 137 4.62 12.12 -15.70
C ASP A 137 4.56 13.63 -15.39
N TYR A 138 3.77 14.38 -16.15
CA TYR A 138 3.52 15.79 -15.89
C TYR A 138 2.04 16.14 -15.88
N TYR A 139 1.72 17.21 -15.16
CA TYR A 139 0.38 17.78 -15.07
C TYR A 139 0.45 19.31 -15.12
N ILE A 140 -0.44 19.91 -15.91
CA ILE A 140 -0.71 21.34 -15.95
C ILE A 140 -2.18 21.53 -15.60
N SER A 141 -2.46 21.69 -14.32
CA SER A 141 -3.83 21.65 -13.77
C SER A 141 -4.74 22.70 -14.41
N ASP A 142 -4.24 23.91 -14.64
CA ASP A 142 -5.01 25.02 -15.24
C ASP A 142 -5.48 24.73 -16.67
N GLN A 143 -4.81 23.82 -17.37
CA GLN A 143 -5.09 23.45 -18.76
C GLN A 143 -5.70 22.06 -18.90
N TYR A 144 -5.85 21.32 -17.79
CA TYR A 144 -6.23 19.90 -17.78
C TYR A 144 -5.35 19.06 -18.73
N GLU A 145 -4.07 19.44 -18.85
CA GLU A 145 -3.08 18.79 -19.70
C GLU A 145 -2.22 17.88 -18.84
N SER A 146 -1.97 16.66 -19.33
CA SER A 146 -1.11 15.68 -18.66
C SER A 146 -0.47 14.77 -19.69
N GLY A 147 0.73 14.29 -19.41
CA GLY A 147 1.45 13.39 -20.31
C GLY A 147 2.80 13.00 -19.75
N SER A 148 3.72 12.61 -20.63
CA SER A 148 5.11 12.36 -20.27
C SER A 148 5.98 13.57 -20.52
N THR A 149 7.04 13.75 -19.75
CA THR A 149 8.05 14.78 -19.98
C THR A 149 9.44 14.25 -19.74
N LEU A 150 10.42 14.80 -20.46
CA LEU A 150 11.84 14.67 -20.14
C LEU A 150 12.25 15.78 -19.19
N LEU A 151 12.53 15.45 -17.94
CA LEU A 151 13.21 16.34 -17.01
C LEU A 151 14.72 16.17 -17.15
N LEU A 152 15.42 17.24 -17.50
CA LEU A 152 16.87 17.33 -17.49
C LEU A 152 17.29 18.39 -16.49
N THR A 153 18.09 17.97 -15.51
CA THR A 153 18.75 18.86 -14.55
C THR A 153 20.24 18.77 -14.73
N PHE A 154 20.96 19.88 -14.67
CA PHE A 154 22.42 19.84 -14.68
C PHE A 154 23.03 20.93 -13.80
N SER A 155 24.24 20.65 -13.32
CA SER A 155 25.03 21.60 -12.53
C SER A 155 26.21 22.11 -13.35
N VAL A 156 26.77 23.26 -13.00
CA VAL A 156 27.96 23.81 -13.67
C VAL A 156 29.15 23.77 -12.73
N ILE A 157 30.18 23.00 -13.10
CA ILE A 157 31.36 22.77 -12.25
C ILE A 157 32.63 23.15 -13.00
N GLU A 158 33.32 24.19 -12.50
CA GLU A 158 34.63 24.64 -13.00
C GLU A 158 35.79 24.15 -12.11
N THR A 159 35.54 24.05 -10.80
CA THR A 159 36.46 23.53 -9.79
C THR A 159 35.73 22.58 -8.86
N THR A 160 36.38 21.50 -8.45
CA THR A 160 35.79 20.53 -7.52
C THR A 160 35.78 21.02 -6.07
N THR A 161 36.48 22.11 -5.77
CA THR A 161 36.49 22.74 -4.43
C THR A 161 35.35 23.72 -4.20
N ALA A 162 34.42 23.88 -5.15
CA ALA A 162 33.32 24.83 -5.02
C ALA A 162 32.27 24.33 -4.00
N GLU A 163 32.02 25.14 -2.98
CA GLU A 163 31.00 24.88 -1.95
C GLU A 163 29.57 25.20 -2.41
N SER A 164 29.43 25.91 -3.54
CA SER A 164 28.14 26.24 -4.16
C SER A 164 28.26 26.13 -5.67
N VAL A 165 27.32 25.43 -6.31
CA VAL A 165 27.23 25.29 -7.76
C VAL A 165 25.90 25.78 -8.30
N SER A 166 25.93 26.31 -9.53
CA SER A 166 24.69 26.73 -10.22
C SER A 166 23.98 25.51 -10.81
N HIS A 167 22.67 25.45 -10.62
CA HIS A 167 21.80 24.42 -11.17
C HIS A 167 20.85 24.99 -12.23
N TYR A 168 20.56 24.18 -13.24
CA TYR A 168 19.63 24.51 -14.30
C TYR A 168 18.66 23.36 -14.54
N TYR A 169 17.43 23.73 -14.90
CA TYR A 169 16.32 22.80 -15.12
C TYR A 169 15.74 23.06 -16.51
N ALA A 170 15.51 21.98 -17.26
CA ALA A 170 14.83 22.03 -18.54
C ALA A 170 13.84 20.87 -18.64
N LEU A 171 12.64 21.16 -19.15
CA LEU A 171 11.60 20.18 -19.42
C LEU A 171 11.39 20.08 -20.93
N ALA A 172 11.20 18.88 -21.45
CA ALA A 172 10.61 18.69 -22.78
C ALA A 172 9.31 17.93 -22.62
N LEU A 173 8.17 18.62 -22.73
CA LEU A 173 6.85 18.02 -22.65
C LEU A 173 6.63 17.06 -23.83
N ASP A 174 5.82 16.03 -23.60
CA ASP A 174 5.44 14.95 -24.53
C ASP A 174 6.57 14.03 -25.03
N TYR A 175 7.82 14.30 -24.64
CA TYR A 175 8.92 13.35 -24.79
C TYR A 175 8.69 12.14 -23.85
N PRO A 176 8.91 10.87 -24.27
CA PRO A 176 9.67 10.40 -25.43
C PRO A 176 8.85 10.10 -26.69
N TYR A 177 7.62 10.64 -26.80
CA TYR A 177 6.72 10.38 -27.93
C TYR A 177 6.86 11.38 -29.08
N GLU A 178 7.70 12.40 -28.90
CA GLU A 178 8.09 13.36 -29.92
C GLU A 178 9.45 13.03 -30.55
N TYR A 179 9.64 13.39 -31.83
CA TYR A 179 10.87 13.09 -32.58
C TYR A 179 12.10 13.79 -32.00
N THR A 180 11.94 15.01 -31.48
CA THR A 180 13.02 15.79 -30.84
C THR A 180 12.51 16.40 -29.53
N PRO A 181 13.28 16.36 -28.44
CA PRO A 181 12.90 17.02 -27.20
C PRO A 181 12.88 18.54 -27.41
N ASP A 182 11.71 19.14 -27.30
CA ASP A 182 11.55 20.60 -27.33
C ASP A 182 11.76 21.16 -25.92
N PHE A 183 13.03 21.27 -25.52
CA PHE A 183 13.37 21.74 -24.18
C PHE A 183 12.92 23.20 -23.95
N GLU A 184 12.30 23.45 -22.81
CA GLU A 184 11.99 24.76 -22.28
C GLU A 184 12.67 24.92 -20.92
N VAL A 185 13.32 26.06 -20.70
CA VAL A 185 13.98 26.35 -19.42
C VAL A 185 12.93 26.53 -18.34
N CYS A 186 13.19 26.03 -17.15
CA CYS A 186 12.23 26.08 -16.05
C CYS A 186 12.84 26.68 -14.78
N THR A 187 12.02 27.37 -14.00
CA THR A 187 12.35 27.76 -12.63
C THR A 187 11.76 26.73 -11.68
N PHE A 188 12.60 26.13 -10.85
CA PHE A 188 12.16 25.29 -9.73
C PHE A 188 11.55 26.18 -8.63
N ILE A 189 10.38 25.78 -8.14
CA ILE A 189 9.68 26.50 -7.06
C ILE A 189 9.86 25.75 -5.74
N GLU A 190 9.36 24.50 -5.68
CA GLU A 190 9.39 23.66 -4.49
C GLU A 190 9.06 22.20 -4.84
N HIS A 191 9.27 21.30 -3.87
CA HIS A 191 8.64 19.98 -3.87
C HIS A 191 7.28 20.08 -3.17
N THR A 192 6.24 19.50 -3.76
CA THR A 192 4.91 19.47 -3.16
C THR A 192 4.82 18.44 -2.02
N GLU A 193 3.79 18.52 -1.18
CA GLU A 193 3.54 17.52 -0.13
C GLU A 193 3.32 16.10 -0.65
N GLU A 194 2.90 15.95 -1.91
CA GLU A 194 2.74 14.67 -2.59
C GLU A 194 4.01 14.24 -3.35
N GLY A 195 5.14 14.95 -3.21
CA GLY A 195 6.42 14.57 -3.81
C GLY A 195 6.60 14.92 -5.29
N PHE A 196 5.82 15.88 -5.82
CA PHE A 196 6.02 16.42 -7.16
C PHE A 196 7.06 17.52 -7.17
N TRP A 197 7.82 17.63 -8.26
CA TRP A 197 8.50 18.86 -8.63
C TRP A 197 7.48 19.91 -9.08
N SER A 198 7.55 21.11 -8.51
CA SER A 198 6.81 22.28 -8.97
C SER A 198 7.72 23.20 -9.78
N PHE A 199 7.40 23.38 -11.07
CA PHE A 199 8.14 24.21 -12.00
C PHE A 199 7.25 25.29 -12.61
N VAL A 200 7.88 26.39 -13.02
CA VAL A 200 7.31 27.36 -13.95
C VAL A 200 8.20 27.46 -15.19
N THR A 201 7.66 27.22 -16.38
CA THR A 201 8.43 27.30 -17.63
C THR A 201 8.74 28.76 -17.99
N ILE A 202 9.89 28.97 -18.63
CA ILE A 202 10.34 30.25 -19.15
C ILE A 202 10.33 30.15 -20.69
N PRO A 203 9.27 30.59 -21.37
CA PRO A 203 9.17 30.45 -22.82
C PRO A 203 10.18 31.33 -23.55
N SER A 204 10.67 30.85 -24.69
CA SER A 204 11.58 31.63 -25.57
C SER A 204 10.94 32.92 -26.08
N ASP A 205 9.61 32.91 -26.25
CA ASP A 205 8.79 34.05 -26.61
C ASP A 205 7.55 34.07 -25.71
N SER A 206 7.60 34.89 -24.67
CA SER A 206 6.52 35.04 -23.69
C SER A 206 5.24 35.67 -24.26
N PHE A 207 5.29 36.30 -25.44
CA PHE A 207 4.11 36.85 -26.10
C PHE A 207 3.33 35.78 -26.85
N LEU A 208 4.03 34.81 -27.45
CA LEU A 208 3.40 33.71 -28.20
C LEU A 208 3.02 32.53 -27.30
N ARG A 209 3.80 32.25 -26.27
CA ARG A 209 3.57 31.15 -25.32
C ARG A 209 3.64 31.70 -23.89
N PRO A 210 2.56 31.60 -23.09
CA PRO A 210 2.63 32.01 -21.69
C PRO A 210 3.45 30.99 -20.88
N PRO A 211 4.11 31.44 -19.79
CA PRO A 211 4.70 30.54 -18.79
C PRO A 211 3.68 29.50 -18.30
N LYS A 212 4.09 28.24 -18.22
CA LYS A 212 3.24 27.13 -17.75
C LYS A 212 3.66 26.68 -16.35
N PRO A 213 2.75 26.61 -15.36
CA PRO A 213 3.01 25.90 -14.11
C PRO A 213 2.93 24.39 -14.37
N VAL A 214 4.03 23.68 -14.17
CA VAL A 214 4.14 22.24 -14.46
C VAL A 214 4.47 21.51 -13.17
N LEU A 215 3.64 20.53 -12.82
CA LEU A 215 3.96 19.53 -11.81
C LEU A 215 4.51 18.29 -12.50
N THR A 216 5.61 17.74 -12.02
CA THR A 216 6.16 16.51 -12.60
C THR A 216 6.80 15.61 -11.54
N ALA A 217 6.69 14.31 -11.70
CA ALA A 217 7.34 13.32 -10.87
C ALA A 217 7.52 12.03 -11.66
N ARG A 218 8.52 11.22 -11.30
CA ARG A 218 8.54 9.84 -11.75
C ARG A 218 7.60 9.03 -10.87
N GLN A 219 6.47 8.58 -11.41
CA GLN A 219 5.47 7.86 -10.64
C GLN A 219 5.65 6.36 -10.82
N LEU A 220 5.69 5.60 -9.74
CA LEU A 220 5.71 4.14 -9.78
C LEU A 220 4.62 3.59 -8.88
N GLY A 221 3.94 2.54 -9.31
CA GLY A 221 2.89 1.92 -8.50
C GLY A 221 1.81 1.32 -9.37
N PHE A 222 0.63 1.13 -8.79
CA PHE A 222 -0.50 0.54 -9.49
C PHE A 222 -1.83 1.16 -9.08
N TYR A 223 -2.85 0.95 -9.91
CA TYR A 223 -4.23 1.28 -9.60
C TYR A 223 -5.17 0.11 -9.93
N LEU A 224 -6.33 0.03 -9.26
CA LEU A 224 -7.32 -1.03 -9.52
C LEU A 224 -8.34 -0.60 -10.58
N ASP A 225 -9.19 0.38 -10.25
CA ASP A 225 -10.19 0.92 -11.18
C ASP A 225 -9.60 2.06 -12.02
N LYS A 226 -9.17 3.13 -11.33
CA LYS A 226 -8.56 4.32 -11.93
C LYS A 226 -7.56 4.92 -10.96
N GLU A 227 -6.53 5.56 -11.52
CA GLU A 227 -5.51 6.30 -10.77
C GLU A 227 -6.12 7.36 -9.82
N THR A 228 -7.21 8.02 -10.24
CA THR A 228 -7.87 9.05 -9.43
C THR A 228 -8.79 8.50 -8.34
N SER A 229 -9.04 7.18 -8.31
CA SER A 229 -9.99 6.55 -7.39
C SER A 229 -9.35 5.57 -6.41
N GLN A 230 -8.48 4.69 -6.91
CA GLN A 230 -7.88 3.59 -6.16
C GLN A 230 -6.46 3.36 -6.66
N VAL A 231 -5.50 4.07 -6.06
CA VAL A 231 -4.09 4.04 -6.46
C VAL A 231 -3.19 3.87 -5.26
N ASN A 232 -2.11 3.13 -5.49
CA ASN A 232 -1.00 2.97 -4.59
C ASN A 232 0.27 3.27 -5.37
N GLN A 233 0.84 4.45 -5.14
CA GLN A 233 2.00 4.90 -5.89
C GLN A 233 3.02 5.61 -5.02
N ILE A 234 4.22 5.74 -5.55
CA ILE A 234 5.29 6.57 -5.03
C ILE A 234 5.67 7.60 -6.10
N ASN A 235 5.67 8.86 -5.71
CA ASN A 235 6.14 9.96 -6.53
C ASN A 235 7.62 10.18 -6.21
N LEU A 236 8.48 9.97 -7.20
CA LEU A 236 9.92 10.07 -7.06
C LEU A 236 10.46 11.40 -7.59
N HIS A 237 11.24 12.08 -6.76
CA HIS A 237 12.03 13.27 -7.11
C HIS A 237 13.46 13.13 -6.57
N TRP A 238 14.35 14.10 -6.83
CA TRP A 238 15.71 14.07 -6.32
C TRP A 238 16.19 15.45 -5.92
N ASP A 239 17.06 15.53 -4.94
CA ASP A 239 17.69 16.80 -4.58
C ASP A 239 18.97 17.01 -5.39
N LEU A 240 19.23 18.25 -5.78
CA LEU A 240 20.52 18.66 -6.33
C LEU A 240 21.42 19.08 -5.17
N ALA A 241 22.67 18.63 -5.21
CA ALA A 241 23.62 18.93 -4.14
C ALA A 241 24.27 20.31 -4.34
N ASP A 242 24.43 21.05 -3.24
CA ASP A 242 24.98 22.41 -3.27
C ASP A 242 26.47 22.46 -3.65
N ASP A 243 27.27 21.46 -3.25
CA ASP A 243 28.71 21.43 -3.51
C ASP A 243 29.08 20.62 -4.77
N ALA A 244 30.19 20.98 -5.39
CA ALA A 244 30.63 20.38 -6.65
C ALA A 244 30.89 18.86 -6.55
N MET A 245 31.49 18.39 -5.46
CA MET A 245 31.84 16.98 -5.32
C MET A 245 30.61 16.12 -5.12
N SER A 246 29.67 16.57 -4.29
CA SER A 246 28.39 15.89 -4.12
C SER A 246 27.56 15.93 -5.38
N ALA A 247 27.56 17.05 -6.13
CA ALA A 247 26.84 17.17 -7.40
C ALA A 247 27.36 16.21 -8.48
N LEU A 248 28.67 15.89 -8.50
CA LEU A 248 29.25 14.85 -9.36
C LEU A 248 28.91 13.44 -8.86
N THR A 249 29.01 13.22 -7.55
CA THR A 249 29.00 11.87 -6.96
C THR A 249 27.61 11.34 -6.72
N TYR A 250 26.71 12.14 -6.14
CA TYR A 250 25.45 11.66 -5.60
C TYR A 250 24.26 12.03 -6.47
N TRP A 251 23.29 11.12 -6.50
CA TRP A 251 21.96 11.35 -7.02
C TRP A 251 20.95 10.77 -6.03
N THR A 252 20.52 11.62 -5.10
CA THR A 252 19.69 11.20 -3.97
C THR A 252 18.23 11.30 -4.35
N TRP A 253 17.58 10.16 -4.58
CA TRP A 253 16.15 10.11 -4.86
C TRP A 253 15.34 10.06 -3.56
N HIS A 254 14.25 10.81 -3.55
CA HIS A 254 13.22 10.85 -2.53
C HIS A 254 11.94 10.27 -3.13
N GLY A 255 11.12 9.65 -2.29
CA GLY A 255 9.90 9.00 -2.73
C GLY A 255 8.80 9.20 -1.72
N ASP A 256 7.75 9.89 -2.13
CA ASP A 256 6.58 10.15 -1.30
C ASP A 256 5.44 9.24 -1.74
N SER A 257 4.95 8.44 -0.81
CA SER A 257 3.88 7.50 -1.07
C SER A 257 2.52 8.22 -1.11
N VAL A 258 1.77 7.98 -2.17
CA VAL A 258 0.39 8.45 -2.35
C VAL A 258 -0.51 7.23 -2.42
N ILE A 259 -1.36 7.09 -1.40
CA ILE A 259 -2.41 6.06 -1.35
C ILE A 259 -3.75 6.78 -1.42
N ARG A 260 -4.57 6.44 -2.42
CA ARG A 260 -5.95 6.90 -2.51
C ARG A 260 -6.86 5.69 -2.63
N ASP A 261 -7.89 5.63 -1.81
CA ASP A 261 -8.95 4.63 -1.89
C ASP A 261 -10.29 5.30 -1.60
N ASN A 262 -11.00 5.69 -2.66
CA ASN A 262 -12.33 6.31 -2.57
C ASN A 262 -13.41 5.34 -2.04
N TRP A 263 -13.09 4.04 -1.97
CA TRP A 263 -13.99 3.00 -1.48
C TRP A 263 -13.65 2.58 -0.05
N ALA A 264 -12.61 3.12 0.59
CA ALA A 264 -12.20 2.78 1.96
C ALA A 264 -13.33 2.91 3.00
N TRP A 265 -14.36 3.72 2.75
CA TRP A 265 -15.52 3.86 3.62
C TRP A 265 -16.28 2.54 3.85
N VAL A 266 -16.16 1.54 2.96
CA VAL A 266 -16.82 0.24 3.14
C VAL A 266 -16.37 -0.44 4.44
N HIS A 267 -15.16 -0.13 4.91
CA HIS A 267 -14.60 -0.61 6.17
C HIS A 267 -15.29 -0.05 7.42
N ILE A 268 -16.24 0.88 7.28
CA ILE A 268 -17.11 1.35 8.37
C ILE A 268 -17.89 0.20 9.05
N ILE A 269 -18.02 -0.95 8.40
CA ILE A 269 -18.57 -2.16 9.02
C ILE A 269 -17.83 -2.53 10.32
N HIS A 270 -16.52 -2.29 10.42
CA HIS A 270 -15.74 -2.55 11.63
C HIS A 270 -16.12 -1.61 12.77
N LEU A 271 -16.51 -0.37 12.46
CA LEU A 271 -17.06 0.55 13.47
C LEU A 271 -18.38 0.01 14.02
N LEU A 272 -19.24 -0.55 13.17
CA LEU A 272 -20.50 -1.17 13.62
C LEU A 272 -20.23 -2.39 14.50
N PHE A 273 -19.26 -3.22 14.14
CA PHE A 273 -18.83 -4.35 14.99
C PHE A 273 -18.26 -3.86 16.32
N ALA A 274 -17.47 -2.80 16.33
CA ALA A 274 -16.91 -2.23 17.54
C ALA A 274 -18.01 -1.72 18.49
N VAL A 275 -19.03 -1.01 17.98
CA VAL A 275 -20.16 -0.53 18.77
C VAL A 275 -20.93 -1.69 19.41
N ASP A 276 -21.20 -2.75 18.65
CA ASP A 276 -21.85 -3.96 19.17
C ASP A 276 -21.00 -4.63 20.27
N VAL A 277 -19.70 -4.80 20.05
CA VAL A 277 -18.79 -5.37 21.07
C VAL A 277 -18.74 -4.52 22.33
N ILE A 278 -18.63 -3.19 22.21
CA ILE A 278 -18.63 -2.28 23.37
C ILE A 278 -19.94 -2.39 24.15
N PHE A 279 -21.08 -2.45 23.46
CA PHE A 279 -22.38 -2.62 24.13
C PHE A 279 -22.43 -3.94 24.91
N GLN A 280 -21.98 -5.05 24.32
CA GLN A 280 -21.97 -6.35 24.96
C GLN A 280 -20.99 -6.42 26.15
N LEU A 281 -19.83 -5.77 26.05
CA LEU A 281 -18.88 -5.63 27.16
C LEU A 281 -19.47 -4.79 28.31
N CYS A 282 -20.16 -3.69 27.99
CA CYS A 282 -20.89 -2.89 28.97
C CYS A 282 -21.98 -3.72 29.67
N LEU A 283 -22.72 -4.54 28.91
CA LEU A 283 -23.69 -5.47 29.47
C LEU A 283 -23.04 -6.49 30.40
N LEU A 284 -21.92 -7.09 30.00
CA LEU A 284 -21.17 -8.02 30.85
C LEU A 284 -20.72 -7.35 32.15
N LEU A 285 -20.10 -6.17 32.05
CA LEU A 285 -19.66 -5.40 33.22
C LEU A 285 -20.83 -5.06 34.14
N PHE A 286 -22.00 -4.71 33.58
CA PHE A 286 -23.22 -4.47 34.34
C PHE A 286 -23.70 -5.72 35.08
N LEU A 287 -23.68 -6.89 34.43
CA LEU A 287 -24.05 -8.16 35.04
C LEU A 287 -23.07 -8.57 36.16
N VAL A 288 -21.77 -8.41 35.94
CA VAL A 288 -20.72 -8.66 36.95
C VAL A 288 -20.92 -7.75 38.15
N TYR A 289 -21.06 -6.44 37.92
CA TYR A 289 -21.34 -5.47 38.98
C TYR A 289 -22.57 -5.88 39.80
N ARG A 290 -23.66 -6.24 39.14
CA ARG A 290 -24.90 -6.63 39.80
C ARG A 290 -24.78 -7.95 40.56
N SER A 291 -24.02 -8.91 40.04
CA SER A 291 -23.73 -10.16 40.74
C SER A 291 -22.97 -9.90 42.05
N VAL A 292 -21.94 -9.05 42.00
CA VAL A 292 -21.18 -8.61 43.17
C VAL A 292 -22.08 -7.92 44.19
N MET A 293 -22.98 -7.03 43.74
CA MET A 293 -23.97 -6.36 44.62
C MET A 293 -24.98 -7.32 45.25
N GLN A 294 -25.17 -8.50 44.67
CA GLN A 294 -26.00 -9.58 45.21
C GLN A 294 -25.20 -10.59 46.06
N ASN A 295 -23.95 -10.27 46.43
CA ASN A 295 -23.01 -11.13 47.15
C ASN A 295 -22.74 -12.47 46.45
N ARG A 296 -22.77 -12.49 45.10
CA ARG A 296 -22.41 -13.65 44.28
C ARG A 296 -21.21 -13.29 43.40
N PHE A 297 -20.14 -14.06 43.48
CA PHE A 297 -19.00 -13.89 42.58
C PHE A 297 -19.27 -14.63 41.27
N TRP A 298 -19.45 -13.88 40.18
CA TRP A 298 -19.66 -14.40 38.84
C TRP A 298 -19.00 -13.48 37.82
N ILE A 299 -18.24 -14.07 36.90
CA ILE A 299 -17.61 -13.38 35.77
C ILE A 299 -17.93 -14.22 34.54
N GLY A 300 -18.75 -13.66 33.64
CA GLY A 300 -19.10 -14.31 32.38
C GLY A 300 -17.99 -14.19 31.34
N ASP A 301 -18.10 -14.99 30.27
CA ASP A 301 -17.17 -14.97 29.15
C ASP A 301 -17.41 -13.78 28.21
N ALA A 302 -16.42 -12.90 28.06
CA ALA A 302 -16.47 -11.78 27.12
C ALA A 302 -16.67 -12.23 25.66
N PHE A 303 -16.15 -13.40 25.28
CA PHE A 303 -16.21 -13.93 23.90
C PHE A 303 -17.58 -14.50 23.52
N ALA A 304 -18.43 -14.83 24.49
CA ALA A 304 -19.77 -15.32 24.24
C ALA A 304 -20.55 -14.42 23.27
N SER A 305 -20.44 -13.11 23.49
CA SER A 305 -21.09 -12.07 22.69
C SER A 305 -20.59 -11.99 21.24
N ILE A 306 -19.31 -12.32 21.02
CA ILE A 306 -18.66 -12.24 19.71
C ILE A 306 -18.92 -13.53 18.94
N SER A 307 -18.85 -14.68 19.61
CA SER A 307 -18.92 -16.02 18.98
C SER A 307 -20.18 -16.23 18.14
N ASN A 308 -21.33 -15.71 18.58
CA ASN A 308 -22.61 -15.90 17.91
C ASN A 308 -22.69 -15.16 16.56
N THR A 309 -21.92 -14.10 16.39
CA THR A 309 -21.97 -13.23 15.19
C THR A 309 -20.76 -13.38 14.28
N LEU A 310 -19.71 -14.10 14.69
CA LEU A 310 -18.47 -14.31 13.92
C LEU A 310 -18.71 -14.80 12.48
N LEU A 311 -19.67 -15.72 12.29
CA LEU A 311 -20.00 -16.23 10.96
C LEU A 311 -20.52 -15.13 10.02
N TYR A 312 -21.40 -14.28 10.53
CA TYR A 312 -21.96 -13.16 9.76
C TYR A 312 -20.93 -12.05 9.56
N ARG A 313 -20.12 -11.72 10.59
CA ARG A 313 -19.07 -10.70 10.50
C ARG A 313 -18.06 -11.01 9.40
N GLY A 314 -17.59 -12.25 9.30
CA GLY A 314 -16.69 -12.67 8.22
C GLY A 314 -17.31 -12.53 6.84
N ILE A 315 -18.58 -12.92 6.67
CA ILE A 315 -19.29 -12.75 5.40
C ILE A 315 -19.42 -11.26 5.03
N TYR A 316 -19.77 -10.39 5.98
CA TYR A 316 -19.85 -8.95 5.75
C TYR A 316 -18.51 -8.34 5.36
N VAL A 317 -17.41 -8.77 5.98
CA VAL A 317 -16.05 -8.33 5.61
C VAL A 317 -15.69 -8.78 4.20
N ILE A 318 -16.05 -10.01 3.80
CA ILE A 318 -15.83 -10.50 2.43
C ILE A 318 -16.65 -9.68 1.43
N ILE A 319 -17.92 -9.37 1.73
CA ILE A 319 -18.76 -8.51 0.88
C ILE A 319 -18.18 -7.10 0.78
N SER A 320 -17.73 -6.52 1.91
CA SER A 320 -17.08 -5.21 1.96
C SER A 320 -15.84 -5.17 1.06
N ASN A 321 -14.97 -6.16 1.19
CA ASN A 321 -13.79 -6.29 0.33
C ASN A 321 -14.15 -6.49 -1.13
N HIS A 322 -15.21 -7.25 -1.43
CA HIS A 322 -15.68 -7.41 -2.80
C HIS A 322 -16.16 -6.09 -3.41
N ILE A 323 -16.86 -5.25 -2.63
CA ILE A 323 -17.28 -3.91 -3.06
C ILE A 323 -16.06 -3.00 -3.28
N ASN A 324 -15.01 -3.13 -2.45
CA ASN A 324 -13.74 -2.42 -2.60
C ASN A 324 -12.85 -2.97 -3.74
N GLY A 325 -13.32 -3.93 -4.54
CA GLY A 325 -12.49 -4.58 -5.56
C GLY A 325 -11.30 -5.36 -4.99
N TYR A 326 -11.33 -5.72 -3.71
CA TYR A 326 -10.24 -6.34 -2.94
C TYR A 326 -8.98 -5.47 -2.81
N CYS A 327 -9.10 -4.14 -2.92
CA CYS A 327 -7.97 -3.19 -2.87
C CYS A 327 -7.04 -3.43 -1.66
N THR A 328 -7.60 -3.43 -0.44
CA THR A 328 -6.82 -3.62 0.80
C THR A 328 -6.04 -4.95 0.83
N PHE A 329 -6.60 -6.02 0.25
CA PHE A 329 -5.89 -7.31 0.14
C PHE A 329 -4.76 -7.29 -0.88
N THR A 330 -5.00 -6.66 -2.03
CA THR A 330 -3.99 -6.49 -3.07
C THR A 330 -2.81 -5.68 -2.54
N GLU A 331 -3.07 -4.54 -1.89
CA GLU A 331 -2.05 -3.71 -1.26
C GLU A 331 -1.24 -4.48 -0.21
N PHE A 332 -1.92 -5.16 0.72
CA PHE A 332 -1.27 -5.98 1.75
C PHE A 332 -0.37 -7.07 1.14
N SER A 333 -0.88 -7.77 0.13
CA SER A 333 -0.17 -8.90 -0.48
C SER A 333 1.03 -8.45 -1.29
N LEU A 334 0.88 -7.36 -2.05
CA LEU A 334 1.98 -6.77 -2.82
C LEU A 334 3.03 -6.13 -1.91
N ALA A 335 2.63 -5.41 -0.86
CA ALA A 335 3.57 -4.85 0.12
C ALA A 335 4.37 -5.95 0.84
N LEU A 336 3.73 -7.08 1.19
CA LEU A 336 4.43 -8.23 1.75
C LEU A 336 5.45 -8.82 0.76
N ALA A 337 5.06 -8.99 -0.50
CA ALA A 337 5.93 -9.52 -1.54
C ALA A 337 7.12 -8.61 -1.83
N ASP A 338 6.88 -7.29 -1.88
CA ASP A 338 7.89 -6.26 -2.13
C ASP A 338 8.91 -6.19 -0.98
N SER A 339 8.43 -6.18 0.27
CA SER A 339 9.26 -6.24 1.49
C SER A 339 10.19 -7.47 1.50
N ILE A 340 9.67 -8.64 1.17
CA ILE A 340 10.47 -9.88 1.07
C ILE A 340 11.51 -9.80 -0.04
N GLY A 341 11.23 -9.07 -1.13
CA GLY A 341 12.16 -8.81 -2.22
C GLY A 341 13.25 -7.78 -1.88
N GLY A 342 13.16 -7.11 -0.73
CA GLY A 342 14.06 -6.02 -0.35
C GLY A 342 13.68 -4.66 -0.97
N ASN A 343 12.46 -4.55 -1.49
CA ASN A 343 11.88 -3.33 -2.03
C ASN A 343 10.87 -2.75 -1.04
N SER A 344 10.53 -1.46 -1.18
CA SER A 344 9.56 -0.77 -0.33
C SER A 344 8.78 0.28 -1.11
N ILE A 345 8.31 -0.10 -2.30
CA ILE A 345 7.58 0.72 -3.26
C ILE A 345 6.08 0.71 -2.91
N VAL A 346 5.56 -0.45 -2.48
CA VAL A 346 4.13 -0.61 -2.18
C VAL A 346 3.86 -0.37 -0.71
N MET A 347 2.96 0.56 -0.43
CA MET A 347 2.52 0.87 0.93
C MET A 347 1.14 0.28 1.18
N TYR A 348 0.73 0.13 2.43
CA TYR A 348 -0.64 -0.24 2.77
C TYR A 348 -0.97 0.24 4.18
N ARG A 349 -2.24 0.17 4.57
CA ARG A 349 -2.70 0.55 5.91
C ARG A 349 -2.81 -0.70 6.80
N PRO A 350 -1.86 -0.97 7.70
CA PRO A 350 -1.79 -2.24 8.42
C PRO A 350 -3.01 -2.53 9.29
N GLU A 351 -3.59 -1.49 9.89
CA GLU A 351 -4.73 -1.61 10.79
C GLU A 351 -5.99 -2.09 10.04
N MET A 352 -6.19 -1.62 8.80
CA MET A 352 -7.32 -2.05 7.97
C MET A 352 -7.15 -3.50 7.52
N ALA A 353 -5.97 -3.85 6.99
CA ALA A 353 -5.67 -5.22 6.60
C ALA A 353 -5.74 -6.20 7.78
N HIS A 354 -5.26 -5.78 8.96
CA HIS A 354 -5.34 -6.57 10.19
C HIS A 354 -6.79 -6.85 10.60
N ALA A 355 -7.64 -5.82 10.66
CA ALA A 355 -9.04 -5.96 11.06
C ALA A 355 -9.81 -6.91 10.13
N ASP A 356 -9.60 -6.78 8.82
CA ASP A 356 -10.19 -7.66 7.81
C ASP A 356 -9.71 -9.10 7.95
N MET A 357 -8.39 -9.30 8.01
CA MET A 357 -7.78 -10.62 8.10
C MET A 357 -8.12 -11.33 9.40
N LEU A 358 -8.15 -10.63 10.53
CA LEU A 358 -8.54 -11.21 11.81
C LEU A 358 -9.99 -11.70 11.77
N THR A 359 -10.89 -10.88 11.21
CA THR A 359 -12.31 -11.24 11.13
C THR A 359 -12.54 -12.44 10.21
N ILE A 360 -11.86 -12.48 9.06
CA ILE A 360 -11.89 -13.63 8.15
C ILE A 360 -11.26 -14.87 8.79
N TYR A 361 -10.13 -14.72 9.48
CA TYR A 361 -9.46 -15.82 10.17
C TYR A 361 -10.35 -16.45 11.24
N LEU A 362 -10.97 -15.63 12.11
CA LEU A 362 -11.88 -16.11 13.14
C LEU A 362 -13.14 -16.77 12.53
N ASN A 363 -13.61 -16.26 11.39
CA ASN A 363 -14.68 -16.90 10.63
C ASN A 363 -14.27 -18.30 10.15
N LEU A 364 -13.09 -18.45 9.55
CA LEU A 364 -12.56 -19.72 9.07
C LEU A 364 -12.35 -20.72 10.21
N VAL A 365 -11.73 -20.30 11.31
CA VAL A 365 -11.55 -21.14 12.50
C VAL A 365 -12.91 -21.57 13.07
N SER A 366 -13.90 -20.67 13.08
CA SER A 366 -15.27 -21.02 13.48
C SER A 366 -15.87 -22.09 12.56
N VAL A 367 -15.79 -21.94 11.24
CA VAL A 367 -16.29 -22.95 10.29
C VAL A 367 -15.59 -24.29 10.48
N LEU A 368 -14.25 -24.30 10.59
CA LEU A 368 -13.47 -25.50 10.82
C LEU A 368 -13.87 -26.20 12.13
N SER A 369 -14.07 -25.45 13.20
CA SER A 369 -14.49 -26.01 14.48
C SER A 369 -15.89 -26.65 14.41
N TYR A 370 -16.83 -26.08 13.62
CA TYR A 370 -18.13 -26.71 13.35
C TYR A 370 -17.99 -28.01 12.55
N VAL A 371 -17.13 -28.03 11.54
CA VAL A 371 -16.90 -29.22 10.69
C VAL A 371 -16.23 -30.35 11.50
N LEU A 372 -15.21 -30.01 12.28
CA LEU A 372 -14.46 -30.95 13.11
C LEU A 372 -15.20 -31.34 14.40
N ARG A 373 -16.29 -30.64 14.73
CA ARG A 373 -17.04 -30.81 15.99
C ARG A 373 -16.15 -30.62 17.21
N GLU A 374 -15.34 -29.57 17.18
CA GLU A 374 -14.42 -29.21 18.26
C GLU A 374 -14.71 -27.80 18.78
N ARG A 375 -14.33 -27.55 20.05
CA ARG A 375 -14.36 -26.21 20.64
C ARG A 375 -12.96 -25.63 20.60
N VAL A 376 -12.81 -24.47 19.98
CA VAL A 376 -11.53 -23.75 19.93
C VAL A 376 -11.60 -22.60 20.93
N ASP A 377 -10.59 -22.51 21.79
CA ASP A 377 -10.47 -21.40 22.72
C ASP A 377 -10.24 -20.07 21.93
N PRO A 378 -11.04 -19.02 22.19
CA PRO A 378 -10.93 -17.76 21.46
C PRO A 378 -9.58 -17.05 21.63
N ILE A 379 -9.01 -17.09 22.84
CA ILE A 379 -7.71 -16.47 23.13
C ILE A 379 -6.64 -17.21 22.34
N PHE A 380 -6.67 -18.54 22.34
CA PHE A 380 -5.75 -19.34 21.54
C PHE A 380 -5.83 -18.98 20.05
N ALA A 381 -7.03 -18.88 19.48
CA ALA A 381 -7.21 -18.50 18.07
C ALA A 381 -6.64 -17.10 17.78
N MET A 382 -6.93 -16.11 18.63
CA MET A 382 -6.39 -14.75 18.47
C MET A 382 -4.87 -14.72 18.59
N VAL A 383 -4.29 -15.38 19.58
CA VAL A 383 -2.84 -15.45 19.75
C VAL A 383 -2.19 -16.11 18.53
N CYS A 384 -2.78 -17.18 17.98
CA CYS A 384 -2.29 -17.80 16.76
C CYS A 384 -2.31 -16.83 15.57
N PHE A 385 -3.40 -16.06 15.42
CA PHE A 385 -3.48 -15.03 14.39
C PHE A 385 -2.42 -13.96 14.58
N GLU A 386 -2.30 -13.38 15.78
CA GLU A 386 -1.34 -12.30 16.05
C GLU A 386 0.09 -12.76 15.84
N VAL A 387 0.44 -13.98 16.24
CA VAL A 387 1.77 -14.55 15.98
C VAL A 387 1.98 -14.72 14.47
N GLY A 388 1.00 -15.28 13.75
CA GLY A 388 1.10 -15.48 12.30
C GLY A 388 1.19 -14.16 11.52
N PHE A 389 0.32 -13.20 11.84
CA PHE A 389 0.28 -11.89 11.21
C PHE A 389 1.56 -11.12 11.47
N ASN A 390 2.03 -11.01 12.71
CA ASN A 390 3.23 -10.25 13.04
C ASN A 390 4.53 -10.89 12.54
N ASN A 391 4.57 -12.22 12.36
CA ASN A 391 5.74 -12.94 11.83
C ASN A 391 5.60 -13.32 10.35
N ARG A 392 4.62 -12.77 9.63
CA ARG A 392 4.27 -13.16 8.25
C ARG A 392 5.45 -13.11 7.26
N GLU A 393 6.30 -12.09 7.36
CA GLU A 393 7.48 -11.95 6.50
C GLU A 393 8.48 -13.08 6.74
N SER A 394 8.85 -13.30 8.00
CA SER A 394 9.76 -14.39 8.37
C SER A 394 9.18 -15.76 8.02
N LEU A 395 7.89 -15.97 8.25
CA LEU A 395 7.19 -17.22 7.90
C LEU A 395 7.19 -17.47 6.38
N ALA A 396 7.00 -16.44 5.56
CA ALA A 396 7.04 -16.57 4.10
C ALA A 396 8.46 -16.90 3.60
N GLN A 397 9.50 -16.38 4.25
CA GLN A 397 10.91 -16.65 3.92
C GLN A 397 11.35 -18.07 4.31
N VAL A 398 10.72 -18.70 5.31
CA VAL A 398 11.02 -20.10 5.72
C VAL A 398 10.72 -21.11 4.60
N ILE A 399 9.81 -20.76 3.67
CA ILE A 399 9.42 -21.63 2.56
C ILE A 399 10.00 -21.05 1.26
N PRO A 400 11.14 -21.55 0.75
CA PRO A 400 11.83 -20.93 -0.39
C PRO A 400 10.99 -20.85 -1.68
N SER A 401 10.11 -21.83 -1.89
CA SER A 401 9.20 -21.84 -3.05
C SER A 401 8.13 -20.75 -2.97
N LEU A 402 7.65 -20.41 -1.77
CA LEU A 402 6.72 -19.32 -1.54
C LEU A 402 7.44 -17.98 -1.70
N GLN A 403 8.60 -17.83 -1.04
CA GLN A 403 9.45 -16.64 -1.18
C GLN A 403 9.73 -16.32 -2.66
N LYS A 404 10.18 -17.32 -3.43
CA LYS A 404 10.48 -17.14 -4.85
C LYS A 404 9.25 -16.65 -5.63
N LYS A 405 8.07 -17.25 -5.41
CA LYS A 405 6.85 -16.86 -6.11
C LYS A 405 6.40 -15.44 -5.75
N LEU A 406 6.50 -15.05 -4.48
CA LEU A 406 6.15 -13.70 -4.04
C LEU A 406 7.06 -12.65 -4.69
N VAL A 407 8.38 -12.86 -4.64
CA VAL A 407 9.38 -11.97 -5.25
C VAL A 407 9.22 -11.91 -6.77
N GLU A 408 8.98 -13.05 -7.42
CA GLU A 408 8.73 -13.11 -8.87
C GLU A 408 7.48 -12.33 -9.25
N TYR A 409 6.39 -12.50 -8.51
CA TYR A 409 5.15 -11.76 -8.75
C TYR A 409 5.31 -10.26 -8.56
N SER A 410 5.93 -9.81 -7.46
CA SER A 410 6.22 -8.39 -7.19
C SER A 410 7.13 -7.79 -8.28
N ASN A 411 8.17 -8.52 -8.70
CA ASN A 411 9.05 -8.08 -9.77
C ASN A 411 8.28 -7.93 -11.10
N VAL A 412 7.48 -8.94 -11.49
CA VAL A 412 6.66 -8.88 -12.71
C VAL A 412 5.67 -7.71 -12.64
N GLU A 413 4.98 -7.55 -11.51
CA GLU A 413 4.03 -6.47 -11.32
C GLU A 413 4.69 -5.10 -11.51
N SER A 414 5.90 -4.90 -10.99
CA SER A 414 6.65 -3.64 -11.17
C SER A 414 6.98 -3.34 -12.63
N THR A 415 7.12 -4.37 -13.48
CA THR A 415 7.44 -4.18 -14.91
C THR A 415 6.25 -3.70 -15.73
N TYR A 416 5.01 -3.91 -15.28
CA TYR A 416 3.81 -3.46 -15.99
C TYR A 416 3.68 -1.93 -16.08
N GLY A 417 4.38 -1.20 -15.21
CA GLY A 417 4.48 0.26 -15.29
C GLY A 417 5.24 0.76 -16.53
N ARG A 418 5.97 -0.12 -17.22
CA ARG A 418 6.71 0.24 -18.43
C ARG A 418 5.74 0.37 -19.59
N VAL A 419 5.67 1.56 -20.18
CA VAL A 419 4.75 1.80 -21.30
C VAL A 419 5.25 1.07 -22.54
N GLU A 420 4.45 0.11 -23.02
CA GLU A 420 4.66 -0.55 -24.30
C GLU A 420 4.45 0.45 -25.44
N VAL A 421 5.39 0.48 -26.37
CA VAL A 421 5.36 1.38 -27.52
C VAL A 421 5.51 0.58 -28.81
N SER A 422 4.85 1.02 -29.86
CA SER A 422 5.02 0.44 -31.20
C SER A 422 6.46 0.61 -31.71
N ASP A 423 6.88 -0.22 -32.66
CA ASP A 423 8.20 -0.11 -33.32
C ASP A 423 8.49 1.28 -33.90
N PHE A 424 7.45 2.03 -34.28
CA PHE A 424 7.58 3.40 -34.76
C PHE A 424 7.98 4.34 -33.63
N LEU A 425 7.20 4.38 -32.54
CA LEU A 425 7.48 5.20 -31.36
C LEU A 425 8.81 4.78 -30.71
N ALA A 426 9.12 3.48 -30.76
CA ALA A 426 10.37 2.96 -30.22
C ALA A 426 11.62 3.52 -30.90
N LYS A 427 11.50 3.97 -32.16
CA LYS A 427 12.59 4.58 -32.94
C LYS A 427 12.78 6.08 -32.67
N LEU A 428 11.79 6.76 -32.08
CA LEU A 428 11.88 8.20 -31.80
C LEU A 428 12.87 8.49 -30.67
N SER A 429 12.89 7.61 -29.66
CA SER A 429 13.74 7.76 -28.49
C SER A 429 14.17 6.39 -27.98
N PRO A 430 15.39 6.25 -27.43
CA PRO A 430 15.77 5.09 -26.63
C PRO A 430 15.20 5.14 -25.21
N MET A 431 14.68 6.27 -24.74
CA MET A 431 14.06 6.41 -23.42
C MET A 431 12.58 6.01 -23.43
N ARG A 432 12.07 5.57 -22.28
CA ARG A 432 10.69 5.08 -22.11
C ARG A 432 10.05 5.64 -20.85
N LEU A 433 8.75 5.92 -20.93
CA LEU A 433 7.96 6.21 -19.74
C LEU A 433 7.81 4.94 -18.91
N TRP A 434 8.04 5.09 -17.60
CA TRP A 434 7.69 4.10 -16.60
C TRP A 434 6.82 4.82 -15.57
N THR A 435 5.54 4.46 -15.55
CA THR A 435 4.46 5.15 -14.83
C THR A 435 3.62 4.14 -14.05
N VAL A 436 2.56 4.61 -13.40
CA VAL A 436 1.52 3.81 -12.74
C VAL A 436 0.73 2.95 -13.73
N HIS A 437 0.41 1.71 -13.36
CA HIS A 437 -0.31 0.76 -14.23
C HIS A 437 -1.53 0.13 -13.56
N PRO A 438 -2.51 -0.39 -14.34
CA PRO A 438 -3.62 -1.15 -13.76
C PRO A 438 -3.15 -2.52 -13.28
N VAL A 439 -3.55 -2.93 -12.08
CA VAL A 439 -3.26 -4.28 -11.54
C VAL A 439 -3.78 -5.35 -12.50
N GLY A 440 -2.94 -6.33 -12.83
CA GLY A 440 -3.32 -7.48 -13.67
C GLY A 440 -3.48 -7.16 -15.16
N SER A 441 -2.74 -6.19 -15.69
CA SER A 441 -2.82 -5.70 -17.08
C SER A 441 -2.62 -6.76 -18.17
N GLN A 442 -2.07 -7.95 -17.88
CA GLN A 442 -1.99 -9.09 -18.83
C GLN A 442 -3.06 -10.18 -18.67
N ASP A 443 -3.86 -10.17 -17.60
CA ASP A 443 -4.81 -11.26 -17.30
C ASP A 443 -6.23 -11.04 -17.87
N LYS A 444 -6.48 -9.91 -18.57
CA LYS A 444 -7.81 -9.65 -19.15
C LYS A 444 -8.16 -10.51 -20.37
N ASP A 445 -7.19 -11.20 -20.98
CA ASP A 445 -7.42 -12.04 -22.17
C ASP A 445 -7.36 -13.56 -21.94
N ASN A 446 -7.04 -14.04 -20.74
CA ASN A 446 -7.03 -15.48 -20.46
C ASN A 446 -7.44 -15.77 -19.02
N ASN A 447 -8.76 -15.92 -18.78
CA ASN A 447 -9.31 -17.03 -17.98
C ASN A 447 -10.81 -16.82 -17.71
N SER A 448 -11.62 -17.30 -18.66
CA SER A 448 -12.86 -17.95 -18.29
C SER A 448 -12.52 -19.42 -18.06
N VAL A 449 -12.83 -19.99 -16.89
CA VAL A 449 -13.17 -21.42 -16.73
C VAL A 449 -13.61 -21.74 -15.28
N SER A 450 -14.78 -22.38 -15.27
CA SER A 450 -15.36 -23.36 -14.33
C SER A 450 -15.57 -23.01 -12.85
N ARG A 451 -16.84 -22.64 -12.57
CA ARG A 451 -17.53 -23.01 -11.33
C ARG A 451 -17.58 -24.53 -11.18
N SER A 452 -16.97 -25.07 -10.13
CA SER A 452 -17.24 -26.44 -9.67
C SER A 452 -18.41 -26.43 -8.68
N SER A 453 -19.34 -27.36 -8.91
CA SER A 453 -20.52 -27.62 -8.12
C SER A 453 -20.17 -28.46 -6.89
N SER A 454 -20.53 -27.99 -5.69
CA SER A 454 -20.45 -28.82 -4.49
C SER A 454 -21.70 -29.69 -4.37
N SER A 455 -21.51 -31.01 -4.37
CA SER A 455 -22.52 -32.01 -4.06
C SER A 455 -22.84 -32.03 -2.56
N GLY A 456 -24.13 -32.03 -2.25
CA GLY A 456 -24.63 -32.13 -0.88
C GLY A 456 -24.38 -33.51 -0.27
N ILE A 457 -24.00 -33.52 1.01
CA ILE A 457 -23.98 -34.73 1.83
C ILE A 457 -24.92 -34.49 3.00
N PHE A 458 -26.14 -35.03 2.88
CA PHE A 458 -27.02 -35.27 4.02
C PHE A 458 -26.54 -36.53 4.74
N ARG A 459 -26.34 -36.44 6.06
CA ARG A 459 -26.34 -37.62 6.92
C ARG A 459 -27.20 -37.35 8.14
N LYS A 460 -28.28 -38.13 8.22
CA LYS A 460 -29.23 -38.24 9.33
C LYS A 460 -28.62 -39.23 10.33
N ASP A 461 -28.70 -38.91 11.62
CA ASP A 461 -28.99 -39.86 12.70
C ASP A 461 -29.18 -39.09 14.01
N SER A 462 -30.35 -39.26 14.60
CA SER A 462 -30.74 -38.71 15.90
C SER A 462 -31.22 -39.87 16.77
N GLU A 463 -30.47 -40.20 17.81
CA GLU A 463 -31.04 -40.85 18.98
C GLU A 463 -31.81 -39.80 19.82
N PRO A 464 -32.92 -40.17 20.47
CA PRO A 464 -33.68 -39.24 21.29
C PRO A 464 -32.89 -38.89 22.56
N ARG A 465 -32.62 -37.59 22.74
CA ARG A 465 -32.01 -37.04 23.97
C ARG A 465 -33.06 -36.28 24.77
N GLU A 466 -33.03 -36.43 26.09
CA GLU A 466 -33.77 -35.58 27.03
C GLU A 466 -33.14 -34.18 27.04
N LEU A 467 -33.75 -33.24 26.31
CA LEU A 467 -33.43 -31.81 26.36
C LEU A 467 -34.10 -31.18 27.60
N MET A 468 -33.42 -30.25 28.27
CA MET A 468 -34.03 -29.48 29.35
C MET A 468 -35.12 -28.53 28.82
N GLN A 469 -36.01 -28.02 29.68
CA GLN A 469 -37.08 -27.09 29.26
C GLN A 469 -36.51 -25.82 28.62
N PHE A 470 -35.40 -25.27 29.15
CA PHE A 470 -34.68 -24.16 28.53
C PHE A 470 -34.18 -24.47 27.11
N GLU A 471 -33.54 -25.63 26.89
CA GLU A 471 -33.02 -26.05 25.57
C GLU A 471 -34.16 -26.30 24.56
N THR A 472 -35.27 -26.86 25.06
CA THR A 472 -36.49 -27.12 24.26
C THR A 472 -37.22 -25.83 23.90
N ALA A 473 -37.27 -24.85 24.81
CA ALA A 473 -37.95 -23.58 24.61
C ALA A 473 -37.14 -22.61 23.74
N THR A 474 -35.82 -22.52 23.95
CA THR A 474 -34.94 -21.58 23.24
C THR A 474 -34.31 -22.16 21.97
N GLY A 475 -34.33 -23.49 21.81
CA GLY A 475 -33.62 -24.18 20.73
C GLY A 475 -32.09 -24.21 20.88
N SER A 476 -31.54 -23.67 21.97
CA SER A 476 -30.10 -23.64 22.23
C SER A 476 -29.64 -24.94 22.91
N VAL A 477 -28.84 -25.75 22.19
CA VAL A 477 -28.32 -27.03 22.72
C VAL A 477 -27.00 -26.80 23.43
N LEU A 478 -26.98 -26.93 24.76
CA LEU A 478 -25.84 -26.57 25.61
C LEU A 478 -24.65 -27.52 25.43
N LYS A 479 -24.94 -28.82 25.27
CA LYS A 479 -23.93 -29.90 25.26
C LYS A 479 -23.20 -30.10 23.93
N ASN A 480 -23.74 -29.62 22.80
CA ASN A 480 -23.23 -29.89 21.45
C ASN A 480 -22.86 -28.60 20.67
N ARG A 481 -22.48 -27.54 21.37
CA ARG A 481 -22.01 -26.32 20.73
C ARG A 481 -20.54 -26.47 20.29
N PHE A 482 -20.30 -26.28 19.00
CA PHE A 482 -18.98 -26.21 18.35
C PHE A 482 -18.77 -24.76 17.87
N GLY A 483 -17.52 -24.34 17.70
CA GLY A 483 -17.23 -22.92 17.47
C GLY A 483 -16.00 -22.43 18.21
N ILE A 484 -15.67 -21.16 17.98
CA ILE A 484 -14.74 -20.40 18.83
C ILE A 484 -15.50 -19.94 20.07
N ILE A 485 -15.39 -20.71 21.16
CA ILE A 485 -16.20 -20.51 22.37
C ILE A 485 -15.34 -20.90 23.57
N SER A 486 -15.37 -20.09 24.63
CA SER A 486 -14.69 -20.42 25.88
C SER A 486 -15.26 -21.70 26.52
N THR A 487 -14.48 -22.29 27.42
CA THR A 487 -14.97 -23.38 28.27
C THR A 487 -15.86 -22.83 29.37
N TYR A 488 -17.08 -23.36 29.50
CA TYR A 488 -18.02 -23.00 30.58
C TYR A 488 -18.78 -24.22 31.11
N ASN A 489 -19.24 -24.12 32.36
CA ASN A 489 -20.01 -25.18 33.01
C ASN A 489 -21.45 -25.19 32.47
N ASN A 490 -21.89 -26.27 31.83
CA ASN A 490 -23.22 -26.32 31.22
C ASN A 490 -24.37 -26.43 32.25
N TYR A 491 -24.12 -27.11 33.38
CA TYR A 491 -25.15 -27.39 34.39
C TYR A 491 -24.59 -27.21 35.81
N SER A 492 -25.43 -26.74 36.71
CA SER A 492 -25.17 -26.70 38.15
C SER A 492 -26.21 -27.57 38.87
N ILE A 493 -25.77 -28.40 39.82
CA ILE A 493 -26.68 -29.24 40.61
C ILE A 493 -26.99 -28.50 41.92
N VAL A 494 -28.26 -28.16 42.12
CA VAL A 494 -28.75 -27.55 43.36
C VAL A 494 -29.81 -28.48 43.94
N ASN A 495 -29.61 -28.95 45.17
CA ASN A 495 -30.54 -29.86 45.87
C ASN A 495 -30.93 -31.13 45.08
N GLY A 496 -29.98 -31.71 44.32
CA GLY A 496 -30.21 -32.94 43.55
C GLY A 496 -30.92 -32.74 42.19
N GLN A 497 -31.35 -31.52 41.89
CA GLN A 497 -31.98 -31.15 40.62
C GLN A 497 -30.96 -30.43 39.72
N ARG A 498 -31.00 -30.72 38.41
CA ARG A 498 -30.11 -30.08 37.41
C ARG A 498 -30.70 -28.75 37.00
N PHE A 499 -29.91 -27.69 37.12
CA PHE A 499 -30.23 -26.36 36.59
C PHE A 499 -29.23 -25.97 35.52
N THR A 500 -29.68 -25.19 34.54
CA THR A 500 -28.81 -24.47 33.61
C THR A 500 -28.01 -23.44 34.40
N SER A 501 -26.69 -23.44 34.25
CA SER A 501 -25.82 -22.50 34.96
C SER A 501 -25.98 -21.06 34.41
N GLY A 502 -25.62 -20.05 35.20
CA GLY A 502 -25.56 -18.67 34.72
C GLY A 502 -24.59 -18.48 33.55
N ASP A 503 -23.46 -19.20 33.57
CA ASP A 503 -22.51 -19.22 32.45
C ASP A 503 -23.15 -19.77 31.19
N ALA A 504 -23.92 -20.86 31.29
CA ALA A 504 -24.59 -21.46 30.14
C ALA A 504 -25.67 -20.54 29.57
N ILE A 505 -26.42 -19.82 30.40
CA ILE A 505 -27.44 -18.86 29.94
C ILE A 505 -26.77 -17.72 29.16
N TYR A 506 -25.74 -17.12 29.74
CA TYR A 506 -25.02 -16.00 29.12
C TYR A 506 -24.22 -16.43 27.87
N CYS A 507 -23.49 -17.54 27.94
CA CYS A 507 -22.71 -18.08 26.83
C CYS A 507 -23.56 -18.60 25.66
N ASN A 508 -24.87 -18.78 25.85
CA ASN A 508 -25.82 -19.07 24.79
C ASN A 508 -26.58 -17.82 24.30
N GLY A 509 -26.17 -16.63 24.73
CA GLY A 509 -26.70 -15.36 24.24
C GLY A 509 -28.00 -14.94 24.91
N PHE A 510 -28.24 -15.32 26.17
CA PHE A 510 -29.44 -14.93 26.90
C PHE A 510 -29.12 -14.24 28.23
N VAL A 511 -30.07 -13.42 28.69
CA VAL A 511 -30.08 -12.80 30.02
C VAL A 511 -31.48 -12.87 30.61
N VAL A 512 -31.56 -12.91 31.94
CA VAL A 512 -32.82 -12.95 32.68
C VAL A 512 -33.17 -11.55 33.20
N ALA A 513 -34.29 -10.99 32.77
CA ALA A 513 -34.81 -9.71 33.27
C ALA A 513 -35.82 -9.92 34.39
N ASN A 514 -35.47 -9.47 35.60
CA ASN A 514 -36.33 -9.43 36.79
C ASN A 514 -37.02 -10.76 37.13
N ASP A 515 -36.37 -11.89 36.87
CA ASP A 515 -36.91 -13.25 37.07
C ASP A 515 -38.26 -13.50 36.39
N LYS A 516 -38.55 -12.72 35.33
CA LYS A 516 -39.80 -12.76 34.56
C LYS A 516 -39.59 -13.10 33.10
N PHE A 517 -38.50 -12.59 32.52
CA PHE A 517 -38.25 -12.71 31.08
C PHE A 517 -36.87 -13.25 30.81
N VAL A 518 -36.74 -14.13 29.83
CA VAL A 518 -35.46 -14.49 29.20
C VAL A 518 -35.39 -13.75 27.87
N ILE A 519 -34.36 -12.92 27.74
CA ILE A 519 -34.15 -12.01 26.60
C ILE A 519 -32.85 -12.40 25.92
N ALA A 520 -32.84 -12.45 24.59
CA ALA A 520 -31.62 -12.63 23.83
C ALA A 520 -30.73 -11.38 23.97
N THR A 521 -29.42 -11.54 24.17
CA THR A 521 -28.48 -10.42 24.34
C THR A 521 -28.35 -9.58 23.08
N GLU A 522 -28.52 -10.18 21.90
CA GLU A 522 -28.54 -9.50 20.60
C GLU A 522 -29.74 -8.55 20.44
N ASP A 523 -30.88 -8.88 21.06
CA ASP A 523 -32.09 -8.07 21.00
C ASP A 523 -32.07 -6.89 21.98
N LEU A 524 -31.17 -6.88 22.96
CA LEU A 524 -31.22 -5.93 24.07
C LEU A 524 -31.00 -4.47 23.62
N MET A 525 -30.07 -4.25 22.68
CA MET A 525 -29.81 -2.91 22.13
C MET A 525 -31.03 -2.40 21.36
N SER A 526 -31.60 -3.23 20.49
CA SER A 526 -32.82 -2.92 19.73
C SER A 526 -34.01 -2.69 20.66
N LEU A 527 -34.12 -3.46 21.75
CA LEU A 527 -35.18 -3.32 22.74
C LEU A 527 -35.08 -2.00 23.51
N ILE A 528 -33.88 -1.58 23.91
CA ILE A 528 -33.64 -0.28 24.54
C ILE A 528 -34.01 0.85 23.57
N ALA A 529 -33.55 0.76 22.32
CA ALA A 529 -33.87 1.76 21.29
C ALA A 529 -35.38 1.84 20.99
N MET A 530 -36.08 0.71 20.88
CA MET A 530 -37.55 0.68 20.75
C MET A 530 -38.25 1.33 21.94
N LYS A 531 -37.69 1.18 23.14
CA LYS A 531 -38.26 1.76 24.36
C LYS A 531 -38.06 3.27 24.46
N ILE A 532 -36.89 3.77 24.06
CA ILE A 532 -36.56 5.21 24.02
C ILE A 532 -37.40 5.91 22.96
N THR A 533 -37.44 5.37 21.74
CA THR A 533 -38.15 5.96 20.60
C THR A 533 -39.67 5.78 20.66
N ARG A 534 -40.14 4.83 21.49
CA ARG A 534 -41.54 4.38 21.55
C ARG A 534 -42.08 3.86 20.21
N ALA A 535 -41.19 3.51 19.28
CA ALA A 535 -41.52 3.00 17.96
C ALA A 535 -41.08 1.54 17.84
N ARG A 536 -41.91 0.71 17.18
CA ARG A 536 -41.55 -0.68 16.86
C ARG A 536 -40.97 -0.73 15.46
N PHE A 537 -39.65 -0.83 15.36
CA PHE A 537 -38.94 -0.96 14.08
C PHE A 537 -38.34 -2.37 13.88
N VAL A 538 -38.30 -3.21 14.92
CA VAL A 538 -37.88 -4.63 14.86
C VAL A 538 -38.87 -5.52 15.61
N ASN A 539 -39.01 -6.78 15.19
CA ASN A 539 -39.76 -7.80 15.91
C ASN A 539 -38.84 -8.52 16.89
N ILE A 540 -39.03 -8.28 18.18
CA ILE A 540 -38.24 -8.89 19.27
C ILE A 540 -39.11 -9.90 20.00
N TYR A 541 -38.58 -11.09 20.28
CA TYR A 541 -39.29 -12.16 20.98
C TYR A 541 -38.60 -12.50 22.29
N VAL A 542 -39.38 -12.66 23.37
CA VAL A 542 -38.86 -12.99 24.71
C VAL A 542 -39.60 -14.18 25.30
N TYR A 543 -38.92 -14.98 26.12
CA TYR A 543 -39.56 -16.08 26.83
C TYR A 543 -39.98 -15.63 28.22
N THR A 544 -41.10 -16.14 28.71
CA THR A 544 -41.62 -15.82 30.06
C THR A 544 -41.26 -16.94 31.04
N LEU A 545 -40.92 -16.58 32.27
CA LEU A 545 -40.62 -17.54 33.34
C LEU A 545 -41.90 -17.89 34.12
N LYS A 546 -42.11 -19.18 34.38
CA LYS A 546 -43.11 -19.73 35.29
C LYS A 546 -42.42 -20.06 36.61
N ASN A 547 -43.03 -19.67 37.73
CA ASN A 547 -42.53 -19.93 39.08
C ASN A 547 -41.08 -19.45 39.36
N GLY A 548 -40.56 -18.51 38.56
CA GLY A 548 -39.22 -17.93 38.73
C GLY A 548 -38.05 -18.76 38.18
N THR A 549 -38.25 -20.01 37.79
CA THR A 549 -37.19 -20.92 37.30
C THR A 549 -37.48 -21.58 35.96
N ASP A 550 -38.75 -21.84 35.63
CA ASP A 550 -39.12 -22.67 34.48
C ASP A 550 -39.42 -21.81 33.25
N VAL A 551 -38.83 -22.12 32.11
CA VAL A 551 -39.01 -21.33 30.88
C VAL A 551 -40.24 -21.76 30.11
N ASN A 552 -41.13 -20.82 29.79
CA ASN A 552 -42.29 -21.09 28.96
C ASN A 552 -41.85 -21.39 27.51
N GLN A 553 -42.39 -22.44 26.92
CA GLN A 553 -42.01 -22.92 25.57
C GLN A 553 -42.48 -22.00 24.43
N THR A 554 -43.38 -21.05 24.70
CA THR A 554 -43.87 -20.09 23.70
C THR A 554 -43.23 -18.73 23.88
N ALA A 555 -42.53 -18.28 22.83
CA ALA A 555 -41.96 -16.93 22.77
C ALA A 555 -43.07 -15.89 22.60
N ARG A 556 -42.91 -14.72 23.24
CA ARG A 556 -43.85 -13.60 23.20
C ARG A 556 -43.24 -12.43 22.45
N LEU A 557 -43.97 -11.87 21.49
CA LEU A 557 -43.60 -10.64 20.79
C LEU A 557 -43.61 -9.44 21.75
N VAL A 558 -42.54 -8.64 21.72
CA VAL A 558 -42.33 -7.46 22.56
C VAL A 558 -42.81 -6.18 21.86
N TYR A 559 -43.54 -5.36 22.62
CA TYR A 559 -43.88 -3.97 22.29
C TYR A 559 -43.13 -3.00 23.22
N PRO A 560 -43.01 -1.70 22.89
CA PRO A 560 -42.30 -0.72 23.72
C PRO A 560 -42.75 -0.66 25.20
N GLN A 561 -44.00 -1.07 25.48
CA GLN A 561 -44.57 -1.12 26.83
C GLN A 561 -44.50 -2.51 27.50
N THR A 562 -44.09 -3.57 26.80
CA THR A 562 -44.16 -4.96 27.32
C THR A 562 -43.20 -5.23 28.47
N ILE A 563 -41.99 -4.65 28.43
CA ILE A 563 -40.96 -4.80 29.47
C ILE A 563 -40.73 -3.42 30.09
N SER A 564 -40.81 -3.27 31.42
CA SER A 564 -40.64 -1.98 32.09
C SER A 564 -39.16 -1.59 32.24
N TRP A 565 -38.87 -0.30 32.47
CA TRP A 565 -37.51 0.13 32.82
C TRP A 565 -37.01 -0.53 34.11
N HIS A 566 -37.92 -0.82 35.04
CA HIS A 566 -37.59 -1.55 36.26
C HIS A 566 -37.18 -3.00 35.97
N ASP A 567 -37.79 -3.64 34.98
CA ASP A 567 -37.41 -5.00 34.59
C ASP A 567 -36.01 -5.03 33.94
N LEU A 568 -35.68 -4.03 33.10
CA LEU A 568 -34.36 -3.90 32.46
C LEU A 568 -33.26 -3.43 33.43
N ALA A 569 -33.58 -2.64 34.44
CA ALA A 569 -32.66 -2.36 35.54
C ALA A 569 -32.32 -3.64 36.34
N LYS A 570 -33.15 -4.69 36.18
CA LYS A 570 -33.05 -5.94 36.91
C LYS A 570 -32.54 -7.14 36.07
N LEU A 571 -31.59 -6.93 35.15
CA LEU A 571 -30.93 -8.01 34.40
C LEU A 571 -29.95 -8.85 35.23
N GLY A 572 -29.95 -10.18 35.06
CA GLY A 572 -29.05 -11.13 35.71
C GLY A 572 -28.93 -12.46 34.93
N VAL A 573 -28.22 -13.42 35.51
CA VAL A 573 -27.96 -14.76 34.93
C VAL A 573 -28.38 -15.88 35.90
N ASN A 574 -29.55 -15.71 36.53
CA ASN A 574 -30.04 -16.65 37.53
C ASN A 574 -30.26 -18.06 36.93
N HIS A 575 -30.03 -19.08 37.75
CA HIS A 575 -30.20 -20.48 37.37
C HIS A 575 -31.62 -20.78 36.87
N LEU A 576 -31.73 -21.49 35.74
CA LEU A 576 -33.01 -21.88 35.12
C LEU A 576 -33.20 -23.40 35.17
N GLY A 577 -34.44 -23.84 35.41
CA GLY A 577 -34.86 -25.23 35.61
C GLY A 577 -35.09 -26.02 34.33
#